data_AF-A0A9W6EZ65-F1
#
_entry.id   AF-A0A9W6EZ65-F1
#
_cell.length_a   1.000
_cell.length_b   1.000
_cell.length_c   1.000
_cell.angle_alpha   90.00
_cell.angle_beta   90.00
_cell.angle_gamma   90.00
#
_symmetry.space_group_name_H-M   'P 1'
#
loop_
_entity.id
_entity.type
_entity.pdbx_description
1 polymer ?
#
loop_
_entity_poly.entity_id
_entity_poly.type
_entity_poly.pdbx_seq_one_letter_code
_entity_poly.pdbx_strand_id
1 'polypeptide(L)'
;MRVGTWPIRTTNDSGAVAKNSLVWQQNGGGSGAIPAYQVVFSTPVVGRWITVQNFRSGVAAGEAVLAIAAVCPTQPGWCEHPGSTLEMVNCDNDGIMDLVCTDVYGRRGVRLSSKSCVSDDASTGWPMAPSSLCPAKIPVNLALGKTSYASSNYINIFPASYAVDGNMDTFMHTAFEDSAKWLSIDLGSVMKVTRIVLWNRQDCCPERLANAEVRAGATVIRSNADAALIGQNPVVWRQAAAPAPPAP
;
A
#
# COMPACT_ATOMS: atom_id res chain seq x y z
N MET A 1 -5.29 5.96 38.35
CA MET A 1 -5.09 6.54 37.01
C MET A 1 -3.74 6.11 36.49
N ARG A 2 -3.69 5.38 35.37
CA ARG A 2 -2.45 5.06 34.63
C ARG A 2 -2.60 5.61 33.23
N VAL A 3 -1.60 6.33 32.73
CA VAL A 3 -1.45 6.63 31.31
C VAL A 3 0.06 6.65 30.96
N GLY A 4 0.43 5.80 29.99
CA GLY A 4 1.51 5.99 29.01
C GLY A 4 2.97 5.86 29.45
N THR A 5 3.55 4.66 29.39
CA THR A 5 5.01 4.45 29.36
C THR A 5 5.53 4.63 27.92
N TRP A 6 5.93 5.86 27.57
CA TRP A 6 6.90 6.06 26.48
C TRP A 6 8.30 5.74 27.04
N PRO A 7 9.28 5.32 26.22
CA PRO A 7 10.64 5.11 26.71
C PRO A 7 11.23 6.43 27.21
N ILE A 8 11.20 6.65 28.51
CA ILE A 8 11.87 7.76 29.18
C ILE A 8 13.34 7.36 29.28
N ARG A 9 14.22 7.95 28.45
CA ARG A 9 15.65 7.99 28.76
C ARG A 9 15.92 9.25 29.56
N THR A 10 16.32 9.08 30.82
CA THR A 10 16.99 10.14 31.58
C THR A 10 18.46 10.13 31.18
N THR A 11 18.96 11.16 30.51
CA THR A 11 20.40 11.33 30.28
C THR A 11 20.90 12.48 31.15
N ASN A 12 21.83 12.20 32.06
CA ASN A 12 22.76 13.20 32.53
C ASN A 12 23.81 13.42 31.42
N ASP A 13 24.14 14.69 31.17
CA ASP A 13 25.32 15.17 30.44
C ASP A 13 25.20 15.55 28.94
N SER A 14 25.03 16.86 28.75
CA SER A 14 25.98 17.81 28.12
C SER A 14 26.24 17.86 26.61
N GLY A 15 25.42 17.31 25.71
CA GLY A 15 25.66 17.63 24.29
C GLY A 15 24.58 17.36 23.24
N ALA A 16 23.64 16.43 23.48
CA ALA A 16 22.73 15.99 22.39
C ALA A 16 21.33 16.60 22.45
N VAL A 17 20.87 17.07 23.61
CA VAL A 17 19.47 17.52 23.78
C VAL A 17 19.17 18.82 23.02
N ALA A 18 20.17 19.65 22.79
CA ALA A 18 20.02 20.92 22.07
C ALA A 18 19.56 20.76 20.60
N LYS A 19 19.59 19.55 20.03
CA LYS A 19 19.06 19.28 18.68
C LYS A 19 17.54 19.03 18.66
N ASN A 20 16.90 18.84 19.81
CA ASN A 20 15.46 18.64 19.88
C ASN A 20 14.74 19.98 20.03
N SER A 21 13.57 20.10 19.41
CA SER A 21 12.72 21.30 19.55
C SER A 21 12.22 21.47 20.98
N LEU A 22 12.37 22.68 21.53
CA LEU A 22 11.80 23.03 22.83
C LEU A 22 10.30 23.27 22.68
N VAL A 23 9.48 22.45 23.35
CA VAL A 23 8.01 22.55 23.28
C VAL A 23 7.37 23.01 24.59
N TRP A 24 8.11 23.01 25.68
CA TRP A 24 7.69 23.51 26.98
C TRP A 24 8.91 23.77 27.88
N GLN A 25 8.85 24.82 28.70
CA GLN A 25 9.88 25.16 29.68
C GLN A 25 9.24 25.55 31.01
N GLN A 26 9.83 25.09 32.12
CA GLN A 26 9.47 25.58 33.44
C GLN A 26 10.07 26.98 33.64
N ASN A 27 9.23 27.97 33.88
CA ASN A 27 9.68 29.29 34.34
C ASN A 27 10.13 29.15 35.80
N GLY A 28 11.44 29.26 36.05
CA GLY A 28 12.02 28.99 37.36
C GLY A 28 11.58 29.99 38.44
N GLY A 29 11.30 29.47 39.65
CA GLY A 29 11.06 30.29 40.83
C GLY A 29 11.28 29.48 42.12
N GLY A 30 12.44 29.68 42.76
CA GLY A 30 12.67 29.41 44.19
C GLY A 30 13.11 27.99 44.57
N SER A 31 14.04 27.91 45.53
CA SER A 31 14.58 26.71 46.18
C SER A 31 13.58 26.06 47.15
N GLY A 32 12.43 25.62 46.63
CA GLY A 32 11.39 24.88 47.37
C GLY A 32 11.08 23.54 46.71
N ALA A 33 10.34 22.68 47.42
CA ALA A 33 9.82 21.43 46.88
C ALA A 33 9.04 21.70 45.58
N ILE A 34 9.48 21.10 44.46
CA ILE A 34 8.88 21.31 43.15
C ILE A 34 7.59 20.48 43.08
N PRO A 35 6.40 21.09 42.87
CA PRO A 35 5.16 20.33 42.73
C PRO A 35 5.18 19.49 41.44
N ALA A 36 4.40 18.41 41.41
CA ALA A 36 4.18 17.66 40.17
C ALA A 36 3.42 18.54 39.17
N TYR A 37 3.92 18.62 37.93
CA TYR A 37 3.26 19.36 36.84
C TYR A 37 2.70 18.39 35.80
N GLN A 38 1.50 18.70 35.31
CA GLN A 38 0.97 18.10 34.10
C GLN A 38 1.27 19.04 32.93
N VAL A 39 2.08 18.57 31.98
CA VAL A 39 2.35 19.32 30.74
C VAL A 39 1.26 18.96 29.73
N VAL A 40 0.44 19.95 29.37
CA VAL A 40 -0.65 19.80 28.39
C VAL A 40 -0.33 20.68 27.19
N PHE A 41 -0.33 20.09 26.00
CA PHE A 41 -0.13 20.80 24.75
C PHE A 41 -1.49 21.15 24.13
N SER A 42 -1.68 22.40 23.71
CA SER A 42 -2.88 22.84 22.98
C SER A 42 -2.94 22.28 21.56
N THR A 43 -1.77 21.97 20.98
CA THR A 43 -1.61 21.29 19.69
C THR A 43 -0.80 20.00 19.88
N PRO A 44 -1.18 18.88 19.23
CA PRO A 44 -0.40 17.64 19.30
C PRO A 44 1.03 17.84 18.78
N VAL A 45 2.03 17.46 19.60
CA VAL A 45 3.43 17.43 19.19
C VAL A 45 3.77 16.01 18.76
N VAL A 46 4.16 15.84 17.48
CA VAL A 46 4.58 14.55 16.93
C VAL A 46 6.10 14.48 16.93
N GLY A 47 6.66 13.42 17.53
CA GLY A 47 8.10 13.21 17.57
C GLY A 47 8.45 11.78 17.96
N ARG A 48 9.62 11.31 17.53
CA ARG A 48 10.11 9.96 17.82
C ARG A 48 10.55 9.77 19.28
N TRP A 49 10.95 10.86 19.93
CA TRP A 49 11.52 10.84 21.29
C TRP A 49 11.00 12.01 22.12
N ILE A 50 10.79 11.78 23.40
CA ILE A 50 10.56 12.81 24.42
C ILE A 50 11.85 12.93 25.22
N THR A 51 12.42 14.14 25.32
CA THR A 51 13.60 14.39 26.15
C THR A 51 13.26 15.36 27.26
N VAL A 52 13.59 15.00 28.49
CA VAL A 52 13.47 15.86 29.67
C VAL A 52 14.87 16.22 30.13
N GLN A 53 15.15 17.53 30.27
CA GLN A 53 16.44 18.02 30.72
C GLN A 53 16.28 19.12 31.78
N ASN A 54 17.28 19.23 32.65
CA ASN A 54 17.42 20.39 33.53
C ASN A 54 18.06 21.54 32.76
N PHE A 55 17.44 22.71 32.78
CA PHE A 55 17.98 23.90 32.14
C PHE A 55 19.14 24.49 32.96
N ARG A 56 20.26 24.87 32.31
CA ARG A 56 21.28 25.73 32.91
C ARG A 56 21.02 27.18 32.46
N SER A 57 20.99 28.10 33.42
CA SER A 57 20.93 29.55 33.15
C SER A 57 21.99 29.95 32.11
N GLY A 58 21.59 30.66 31.05
CA GLY A 58 22.48 31.23 30.03
C GLY A 58 22.40 30.64 28.62
N VAL A 59 21.61 29.60 28.35
CA VAL A 59 21.41 29.07 26.98
C VAL A 59 20.13 29.66 26.39
N ALA A 60 20.24 30.42 25.30
CA ALA A 60 19.07 30.93 24.58
C ALA A 60 18.22 29.75 24.06
N ALA A 61 16.90 29.83 24.23
CA ALA A 61 15.99 28.91 23.56
C ALA A 61 16.19 29.10 22.05
N GLY A 62 16.69 28.06 21.38
CA GLY A 62 16.62 28.04 19.92
C GLY A 62 15.14 28.01 19.54
N GLU A 63 14.68 29.00 18.77
CA GLU A 63 13.40 28.92 18.08
C GLU A 63 13.48 27.75 17.11
N ALA A 64 13.02 26.59 17.55
CA ALA A 64 12.70 25.51 16.65
C ALA A 64 11.29 25.77 16.14
N VAL A 65 11.20 26.37 14.96
CA VAL A 65 9.98 26.33 14.17
C VAL A 65 9.65 24.84 14.01
N LEU A 66 8.60 24.36 14.68
CA LEU A 66 7.92 23.14 14.24
C LEU A 66 7.45 23.46 12.83
N ALA A 67 8.25 23.10 11.83
CA ALA A 67 7.72 22.96 10.49
C ALA A 67 6.59 21.95 10.64
N ILE A 68 5.35 22.44 10.60
CA ILE A 68 4.19 21.61 10.32
C ILE A 68 4.53 21.02 8.97
N ALA A 69 5.04 19.80 9.03
CA ALA A 69 5.22 18.91 7.92
C ALA A 69 4.03 19.06 6.98
N ALA A 70 4.29 19.49 5.74
CA ALA A 70 3.26 19.81 4.78
C ALA A 70 2.40 18.57 4.51
N VAL A 71 1.20 18.54 5.09
CA VAL A 71 0.16 17.57 4.70
C VAL A 71 -0.22 17.90 3.27
N CYS A 72 -0.27 16.89 2.41
CA CYS A 72 -0.59 17.14 1.02
C CYS A 72 -1.98 17.76 0.87
N PRO A 73 -2.10 18.91 0.19
CA PRO A 73 -3.41 19.50 -0.04
C PRO A 73 -4.19 18.60 -1.00
N THR A 74 -5.49 18.42 -0.74
CA THR A 74 -6.40 17.78 -1.69
C THR A 74 -6.40 18.59 -2.98
N GLN A 75 -6.29 17.90 -4.13
CA GLN A 75 -6.26 18.55 -5.44
C GLN A 75 -7.60 18.30 -6.14
N PRO A 76 -8.31 19.36 -6.59
CA PRO A 76 -9.54 19.20 -7.36
C PRO A 76 -9.33 18.29 -8.56
N GLY A 77 -10.23 17.34 -8.79
CA GLY A 77 -10.14 16.34 -9.86
C GLY A 77 -9.21 15.14 -9.57
N TRP A 78 -8.42 15.17 -8.50
CA TRP A 78 -7.60 14.02 -8.09
C TRP A 78 -8.35 13.19 -7.04
N CYS A 79 -8.66 11.93 -7.36
CA CYS A 79 -9.46 11.05 -6.50
C CYS A 79 -10.93 11.47 -6.28
N GLU A 80 -11.56 12.06 -7.30
CA GLU A 80 -12.96 12.54 -7.21
C GLU A 80 -13.93 11.79 -8.13
N HIS A 81 -13.52 10.66 -8.70
CA HIS A 81 -14.36 9.88 -9.63
C HIS A 81 -15.18 8.79 -8.90
N PRO A 82 -16.29 8.32 -9.49
CA PRO A 82 -17.09 7.25 -8.91
C PRO A 82 -16.26 6.02 -8.54
N GLY A 83 -16.47 5.51 -7.33
CA GLY A 83 -15.75 4.35 -6.79
C GLY A 83 -14.31 4.63 -6.36
N SER A 84 -13.85 5.89 -6.38
CA SER A 84 -12.58 6.27 -5.76
C SER A 84 -12.71 6.41 -4.24
N THR A 85 -11.60 6.23 -3.53
CA THR A 85 -11.47 6.40 -2.09
C THR A 85 -10.17 7.13 -1.81
N LEU A 86 -10.30 8.29 -1.15
CA LEU A 86 -9.19 9.13 -0.73
C LEU A 86 -8.92 8.90 0.77
N GLU A 87 -7.68 8.53 1.11
CA GLU A 87 -7.24 8.32 2.48
C GLU A 87 -5.97 9.12 2.79
N MET A 88 -5.80 9.50 4.05
CA MET A 88 -4.56 10.05 4.59
C MET A 88 -3.81 8.97 5.35
N VAL A 89 -2.60 8.63 4.90
CA VAL A 89 -1.79 7.55 5.46
C VAL A 89 -0.33 7.94 5.46
N ASN A 90 0.37 7.64 6.55
CA ASN A 90 1.82 7.77 6.62
C ASN A 90 2.46 6.60 5.85
N CYS A 91 2.83 6.84 4.60
CA CYS A 91 3.21 5.80 3.67
C CYS A 91 4.71 5.46 3.73
N ASP A 92 5.56 6.44 4.04
CA ASP A 92 7.01 6.27 4.15
C ASP A 92 7.53 6.26 5.61
N ASN A 93 6.62 6.31 6.60
CA ASN A 93 6.90 6.33 8.04
C ASN A 93 7.73 7.54 8.50
N ASP A 94 7.68 8.67 7.80
CA ASP A 94 8.38 9.89 8.19
C ASP A 94 7.67 10.67 9.33
N GLY A 95 6.41 10.32 9.61
CA GLY A 95 5.59 10.92 10.66
C GLY A 95 4.60 11.97 10.14
N ILE A 96 4.60 12.21 8.83
CA ILE A 96 3.71 13.07 8.07
C ILE A 96 2.69 12.18 7.35
N MET A 97 1.47 12.67 7.15
CA MET A 97 0.44 11.93 6.44
C MET A 97 0.47 12.27 4.95
N ASP A 98 0.40 11.25 4.11
CA ASP A 98 0.39 11.33 2.65
C ASP A 98 -1.03 11.09 2.12
N LEU A 99 -1.32 11.59 0.92
CA LEU A 99 -2.61 11.30 0.27
C LEU A 99 -2.49 10.03 -0.57
N VAL A 100 -3.39 9.09 -0.33
CA VAL A 100 -3.53 7.85 -1.09
C VAL A 100 -4.89 7.83 -1.75
N CYS A 101 -4.92 7.68 -3.06
CA CYS A 101 -6.12 7.42 -3.81
C CYS A 101 -6.15 5.95 -4.23
N THR A 102 -7.28 5.29 -4.07
CA THR A 102 -7.55 3.96 -4.64
C THR A 102 -8.94 3.95 -5.29
N ASP A 103 -9.23 2.98 -6.15
CA ASP A 103 -10.60 2.76 -6.62
C ASP A 103 -11.03 1.29 -6.68
N VAL A 104 -12.31 1.09 -6.98
CA VAL A 104 -12.94 -0.23 -7.18
C VAL A 104 -12.31 -1.03 -8.32
N TYR A 105 -11.69 -0.34 -9.29
CA TYR A 105 -10.92 -0.93 -10.37
C TYR A 105 -9.46 -1.15 -9.96
N GLY A 106 -9.07 -1.10 -8.68
CA GLY A 106 -7.70 -1.37 -8.25
C GLY A 106 -6.63 -0.38 -8.76
N ARG A 107 -7.05 0.73 -9.38
CA ARG A 107 -6.19 1.86 -9.72
C ARG A 107 -5.84 2.61 -8.45
N ARG A 108 -4.67 3.22 -8.43
CA ARG A 108 -4.08 3.82 -7.24
C ARG A 108 -3.10 4.95 -7.56
N GLY A 109 -3.03 5.92 -6.66
CA GLY A 109 -2.10 7.05 -6.72
C GLY A 109 -1.63 7.42 -5.32
N VAL A 110 -0.39 7.89 -5.18
CA VAL A 110 0.18 8.31 -3.89
C VAL A 110 0.86 9.66 -4.04
N ARG A 111 0.51 10.62 -3.19
CA ARG A 111 1.15 11.92 -3.12
C ARG A 111 1.88 12.00 -1.79
N LEU A 112 3.18 11.73 -1.83
CA LEU A 112 4.06 11.76 -0.66
C LEU A 112 4.37 13.20 -0.27
N SER A 113 4.19 13.50 1.00
CA SER A 113 4.56 14.77 1.64
C SER A 113 6.08 15.00 1.57
N SER A 114 6.88 13.96 1.77
CA SER A 114 8.34 13.96 1.61
C SER A 114 8.82 14.23 0.17
N LYS A 115 7.91 14.18 -0.81
CA LYS A 115 8.15 14.49 -2.23
C LYS A 115 7.34 15.69 -2.70
N SER A 116 7.04 16.63 -1.82
CA SER A 116 6.31 17.87 -2.16
C SER A 116 4.93 17.62 -2.78
N CYS A 117 4.32 16.46 -2.51
CA CYS A 117 2.98 16.11 -2.96
C CYS A 117 2.80 16.12 -4.48
N VAL A 118 3.88 15.89 -5.25
CA VAL A 118 3.80 15.73 -6.71
C VAL A 118 3.31 14.33 -7.08
N SER A 119 2.52 14.25 -8.15
CA SER A 119 1.90 13.01 -8.65
C SER A 119 2.40 12.59 -10.03
N ASP A 120 3.42 13.26 -10.56
CA ASP A 120 3.53 13.43 -12.01
C ASP A 120 4.51 12.45 -12.69
N ASP A 121 4.91 11.38 -11.99
CA ASP A 121 5.75 10.32 -12.56
C ASP A 121 5.09 8.95 -12.43
N ALA A 122 5.41 8.02 -13.34
CA ALA A 122 4.98 6.62 -13.32
C ALA A 122 5.33 5.92 -11.99
N SER A 123 6.27 6.48 -11.23
CA SER A 123 6.69 6.01 -9.92
C SER A 123 5.79 6.45 -8.75
N THR A 124 4.96 7.50 -8.84
CA THR A 124 4.05 7.99 -7.77
C THR A 124 2.62 8.31 -8.22
N GLY A 125 2.38 8.40 -9.53
CA GLY A 125 1.14 8.88 -10.11
C GLY A 125 -0.02 7.88 -10.12
N TRP A 126 -1.21 8.47 -10.24
CA TRP A 126 -2.41 7.75 -10.68
C TRP A 126 -2.24 7.33 -12.14
N PRO A 127 -2.71 6.14 -12.58
CA PRO A 127 -3.49 5.14 -11.85
C PRO A 127 -2.69 3.92 -11.35
N MET A 128 -1.37 3.92 -11.45
CA MET A 128 -0.56 2.70 -11.22
C MET A 128 0.58 2.87 -10.21
N ALA A 129 0.41 3.72 -9.20
CA ALA A 129 1.44 3.93 -8.17
C ALA A 129 1.96 2.58 -7.59
N PRO A 130 3.27 2.34 -7.51
CA PRO A 130 3.80 1.07 -7.03
C PRO A 130 3.49 0.85 -5.54
N SER A 131 3.27 -0.41 -5.16
CA SER A 131 2.94 -0.76 -3.77
C SER A 131 4.01 -0.36 -2.75
N SER A 132 5.27 -0.24 -3.20
CA SER A 132 6.39 0.22 -2.38
C SER A 132 6.24 1.65 -1.88
N LEU A 133 5.42 2.48 -2.53
CA LEU A 133 5.21 3.84 -2.07
C LEU A 133 4.31 3.95 -0.86
N CYS A 134 3.32 3.07 -0.73
CA CYS A 134 2.45 3.06 0.44
C CYS A 134 2.06 1.62 0.80
N PRO A 135 3.01 0.81 1.32
CA PRO A 135 2.75 -0.60 1.63
C PRO A 135 1.64 -0.80 2.66
N ALA A 136 1.40 0.21 3.50
CA ALA A 136 0.33 0.21 4.51
C ALA A 136 -1.08 0.20 3.90
N LYS A 137 -1.25 0.64 2.64
CA LYS A 137 -2.56 0.68 1.96
C LYS A 137 -2.60 -0.02 0.62
N ILE A 138 -1.53 0.05 -0.14
CA ILE A 138 -1.46 -0.54 -1.45
C ILE A 138 -0.98 -1.98 -1.28
N PRO A 139 -1.84 -2.98 -1.54
CA PRO A 139 -1.41 -4.36 -1.50
C PRO A 139 -0.30 -4.59 -2.53
N VAL A 140 0.73 -5.33 -2.12
CA VAL A 140 1.79 -5.74 -3.05
C VAL A 140 1.19 -6.69 -4.08
N ASN A 141 1.36 -6.37 -5.37
CA ASN A 141 1.02 -7.32 -6.43
C ASN A 141 2.09 -8.43 -6.46
N LEU A 142 1.80 -9.52 -5.76
CA LEU A 142 2.70 -10.68 -5.67
C LEU A 142 2.93 -11.37 -7.03
N ALA A 143 2.04 -11.17 -7.99
CA ALA A 143 2.11 -11.76 -9.32
C ALA A 143 2.92 -10.92 -10.31
N LEU A 144 3.17 -9.63 -10.04
CA LEU A 144 3.85 -8.73 -10.99
C LEU A 144 5.23 -9.26 -11.38
N GLY A 145 5.45 -9.44 -12.68
CA GLY A 145 6.69 -9.93 -13.27
C GLY A 145 7.03 -11.39 -12.91
N LYS A 146 6.09 -12.15 -12.33
CA LYS A 146 6.31 -13.57 -12.01
C LYS A 146 6.28 -14.44 -13.26
N THR A 147 6.81 -15.65 -13.12
CA THR A 147 6.70 -16.66 -14.17
C THR A 147 5.25 -17.13 -14.26
N SER A 148 4.69 -17.10 -15.47
CA SER A 148 3.35 -17.59 -15.75
C SER A 148 3.37 -18.63 -16.85
N TYR A 149 2.44 -19.58 -16.75
CA TYR A 149 2.25 -20.71 -17.64
C TYR A 149 0.82 -20.72 -18.10
N ALA A 150 0.59 -21.16 -19.33
CA ALA A 150 -0.74 -21.35 -19.86
C ALA A 150 -0.82 -22.71 -20.55
N SER A 151 -2.05 -23.20 -20.70
CA SER A 151 -2.33 -24.42 -21.46
C SER A 151 -1.83 -24.34 -22.91
N SER A 152 -1.91 -23.14 -23.50
CA SER A 152 -1.40 -22.83 -24.83
C SER A 152 -1.27 -21.32 -25.03
N ASN A 153 -0.61 -20.89 -26.12
CA ASN A 153 -0.55 -19.50 -26.53
C ASN A 153 -1.14 -19.36 -27.94
N TYR A 154 -2.05 -18.41 -28.16
CA TYR A 154 -2.58 -18.10 -29.48
C TYR A 154 -1.47 -17.48 -30.34
N ILE A 155 -1.01 -18.25 -31.34
CA ILE A 155 0.00 -17.87 -32.35
C ILE A 155 1.26 -17.22 -31.77
N ASN A 156 1.59 -17.48 -30.50
CA ASN A 156 2.73 -16.93 -29.74
C ASN A 156 2.80 -15.39 -29.61
N ILE A 157 1.72 -14.64 -29.85
CA ILE A 157 1.73 -13.16 -29.72
C ILE A 157 1.02 -12.63 -28.46
N PHE A 158 0.31 -13.50 -27.74
CA PHE A 158 -0.37 -13.19 -26.47
C PHE A 158 0.10 -14.14 -25.36
N PRO A 159 1.39 -14.09 -24.98
CA PRO A 159 1.97 -15.02 -24.02
C PRO A 159 1.33 -14.88 -22.63
N ALA A 160 1.42 -15.94 -21.84
CA ALA A 160 0.97 -15.95 -20.43
C ALA A 160 1.58 -14.79 -19.60
N SER A 161 2.76 -14.28 -19.96
CA SER A 161 3.43 -13.17 -19.26
C SER A 161 2.63 -11.87 -19.27
N TYR A 162 1.73 -11.67 -20.24
CA TYR A 162 0.86 -10.50 -20.28
C TYR A 162 -0.19 -10.49 -19.16
N ALA A 163 -0.47 -11.63 -18.51
CA ALA A 163 -1.34 -11.65 -17.32
C ALA A 163 -0.69 -11.03 -16.08
N VAL A 164 0.63 -10.78 -16.12
CA VAL A 164 1.45 -10.42 -14.96
C VAL A 164 2.43 -9.28 -15.24
N ASP A 165 2.33 -8.60 -16.38
CA ASP A 165 3.24 -7.52 -16.79
C ASP A 165 2.91 -6.16 -16.14
N GLY A 166 1.72 -6.03 -15.53
CA GLY A 166 1.26 -4.80 -14.91
C GLY A 166 0.64 -3.80 -15.89
N ASN A 167 0.47 -4.17 -17.16
CA ASN A 167 -0.21 -3.37 -18.17
C ASN A 167 -1.65 -3.87 -18.34
N MET A 168 -2.65 -3.02 -18.09
CA MET A 168 -4.06 -3.39 -18.23
C MET A 168 -4.56 -3.35 -19.69
N ASP A 169 -3.74 -2.85 -20.61
CA ASP A 169 -4.05 -2.78 -22.05
C ASP A 169 -3.55 -4.02 -22.81
N THR A 170 -2.73 -4.87 -22.18
CA THR A 170 -2.31 -6.17 -22.72
C THR A 170 -3.19 -7.28 -22.13
N PHE A 171 -3.21 -8.43 -22.82
CA PHE A 171 -3.92 -9.63 -22.35
C PHE A 171 -3.25 -10.89 -22.89
N MET A 172 -3.34 -12.00 -22.14
CA MET A 172 -2.93 -13.31 -22.64
C MET A 172 -4.08 -14.02 -23.36
N HIS A 173 -3.77 -14.92 -24.29
CA HIS A 173 -4.77 -15.62 -25.07
C HIS A 173 -4.33 -17.07 -25.33
N THR A 174 -5.13 -18.05 -24.96
CA THR A 174 -4.89 -19.47 -25.29
C THR A 174 -5.29 -19.77 -26.73
N ALA A 175 -4.80 -20.87 -27.32
CA ALA A 175 -5.24 -21.30 -28.65
C ALA A 175 -6.76 -21.54 -28.70
N PHE A 176 -7.35 -21.36 -29.88
CA PHE A 176 -8.80 -21.52 -30.08
C PHE A 176 -9.26 -22.96 -29.77
N GLU A 177 -8.54 -23.94 -30.31
CA GLU A 177 -8.82 -25.38 -30.20
C GLU A 177 -8.51 -25.99 -28.83
N ASP A 178 -7.99 -25.19 -27.89
CA ASP A 178 -7.67 -25.64 -26.55
C ASP A 178 -8.96 -25.89 -25.76
N SER A 179 -9.31 -27.16 -25.50
CA SER A 179 -10.54 -27.52 -24.80
C SER A 179 -10.43 -27.43 -23.28
N ALA A 180 -9.23 -27.29 -22.72
CA ALA A 180 -8.94 -27.29 -21.29
C ALA A 180 -8.05 -26.09 -20.93
N LYS A 181 -8.58 -24.88 -21.17
CA LYS A 181 -7.86 -23.61 -21.02
C LYS A 181 -7.52 -23.34 -19.55
N TRP A 182 -6.25 -23.04 -19.26
CA TRP A 182 -5.82 -22.62 -17.92
C TRP A 182 -4.66 -21.64 -17.97
N LEU A 183 -4.54 -20.83 -16.91
CA LEU A 183 -3.42 -19.94 -16.58
C LEU A 183 -2.94 -20.30 -15.17
N SER A 184 -1.63 -20.42 -15.02
CA SER A 184 -0.95 -20.67 -13.74
C SER A 184 0.13 -19.62 -13.53
N ILE A 185 0.27 -19.11 -12.31
CA ILE A 185 1.25 -18.09 -11.94
C ILE A 185 2.09 -18.65 -10.79
N ASP A 186 3.39 -18.81 -11.02
CA ASP A 186 4.34 -19.24 -9.99
C ASP A 186 4.80 -18.02 -9.19
N LEU A 187 4.31 -17.89 -7.94
CA LEU A 187 4.70 -16.80 -7.05
C LEU A 187 6.17 -16.91 -6.56
N GLY A 188 6.85 -18.01 -6.85
CA GLY A 188 8.25 -18.31 -6.52
C GLY A 188 8.45 -18.95 -5.14
N SER A 189 7.48 -18.79 -4.23
CA SER A 189 7.45 -19.46 -2.93
C SER A 189 6.02 -19.48 -2.38
N VAL A 190 5.79 -20.18 -1.26
CA VAL A 190 4.50 -20.16 -0.57
C VAL A 190 4.27 -18.77 0.03
N MET A 191 3.33 -18.02 -0.54
CA MET A 191 3.00 -16.65 -0.13
C MET A 191 1.60 -16.57 0.45
N LYS A 192 1.40 -15.66 1.41
CA LYS A 192 0.06 -15.30 1.90
C LYS A 192 -0.63 -14.39 0.88
N VAL A 193 -1.57 -14.94 0.11
CA VAL A 193 -2.42 -14.19 -0.83
C VAL A 193 -3.66 -13.68 -0.09
N THR A 194 -3.87 -12.36 -0.07
CA THR A 194 -5.01 -11.73 0.61
C THR A 194 -6.11 -11.27 -0.33
N ARG A 195 -5.79 -11.01 -1.60
CA ARG A 195 -6.72 -10.57 -2.64
C ARG A 195 -6.23 -11.05 -3.99
N ILE A 196 -7.16 -11.49 -4.84
CA ILE A 196 -6.93 -11.80 -6.24
C ILE A 196 -7.82 -10.85 -7.05
N VAL A 197 -7.26 -10.18 -8.04
CA VAL A 197 -7.99 -9.31 -8.97
C VAL A 197 -7.78 -9.87 -10.36
N LEU A 198 -8.87 -10.26 -11.02
CA LEU A 198 -8.86 -10.72 -12.40
C LEU A 198 -9.31 -9.58 -13.30
N TRP A 199 -8.49 -9.25 -14.28
CA TRP A 199 -8.78 -8.25 -15.30
C TRP A 199 -9.18 -8.94 -16.58
N ASN A 200 -10.43 -8.76 -16.98
CA ASN A 200 -10.91 -9.31 -18.24
C ASN A 200 -10.50 -8.40 -19.41
N ARG A 201 -10.45 -8.99 -20.59
CA ARG A 201 -10.24 -8.29 -21.85
C ARG A 201 -11.33 -7.22 -22.07
N GLN A 202 -10.94 -6.03 -22.53
CA GLN A 202 -11.82 -4.86 -22.60
C GLN A 202 -12.36 -4.55 -24.01
N ASP A 203 -11.62 -4.89 -25.06
CA ASP A 203 -11.95 -4.52 -26.45
C ASP A 203 -12.99 -5.44 -27.10
N CYS A 204 -12.91 -6.76 -26.85
CA CYS A 204 -13.93 -7.70 -27.29
C CYS A 204 -13.88 -9.03 -26.54
N CYS A 205 -14.90 -9.84 -26.78
CA CYS A 205 -15.01 -11.21 -26.29
C CYS A 205 -14.93 -11.40 -24.75
N PRO A 206 -15.49 -10.50 -23.92
CA PRO A 206 -15.43 -10.65 -22.46
C PRO A 206 -16.11 -11.93 -21.97
N GLU A 207 -17.06 -12.48 -22.76
CA GLU A 207 -17.75 -13.73 -22.48
C GLU A 207 -16.82 -14.95 -22.45
N ARG A 208 -15.60 -14.86 -23.00
CA ARG A 208 -14.64 -15.99 -23.00
C ARG A 208 -14.07 -16.32 -21.63
N LEU A 209 -14.13 -15.39 -20.67
CA LEU A 209 -13.77 -15.64 -19.27
C LEU A 209 -14.96 -16.19 -18.45
N ALA A 210 -16.07 -16.57 -19.11
CA ALA A 210 -17.22 -17.16 -18.43
C ALA A 210 -16.87 -18.48 -17.72
N ASN A 211 -17.55 -18.73 -16.60
CA ASN A 211 -17.38 -19.92 -15.75
C ASN A 211 -15.96 -20.09 -15.20
N ALA A 212 -15.22 -18.99 -15.03
CA ALA A 212 -13.88 -19.02 -14.47
C ALA A 212 -13.87 -19.53 -13.03
N GLU A 213 -12.86 -20.34 -12.71
CA GLU A 213 -12.56 -20.83 -11.37
C GLU A 213 -11.14 -20.42 -11.00
N VAL A 214 -10.96 -19.93 -9.78
CA VAL A 214 -9.63 -19.62 -9.23
C VAL A 214 -9.30 -20.63 -8.15
N ARG A 215 -8.12 -21.22 -8.27
CA ARG A 215 -7.53 -22.14 -7.30
C ARG A 215 -6.21 -21.58 -6.78
N ALA A 216 -5.89 -21.83 -5.52
CA ALA A 216 -4.64 -21.41 -4.91
C ALA A 216 -4.10 -22.51 -3.99
N GLY A 217 -2.86 -22.94 -4.22
CA GLY A 217 -2.22 -23.98 -3.42
C GLY A 217 -0.76 -24.18 -3.82
N ALA A 218 -0.11 -25.19 -3.21
CA ALA A 218 1.31 -25.46 -3.41
C ALA A 218 1.60 -26.41 -4.58
N THR A 219 0.57 -26.95 -5.25
CA THR A 219 0.75 -27.86 -6.38
C THR A 219 1.23 -27.08 -7.59
N VAL A 220 2.34 -27.53 -8.17
CA VAL A 220 3.02 -26.89 -9.29
C VAL A 220 2.33 -27.25 -10.60
N ILE A 221 1.96 -26.25 -11.40
CA ILE A 221 1.37 -26.41 -12.73
C ILE A 221 2.20 -25.58 -13.73
N ARG A 222 2.99 -26.24 -14.58
CA ARG A 222 3.91 -25.60 -15.52
C ARG A 222 3.62 -25.94 -16.98
N SER A 223 2.89 -27.02 -17.22
CA SER A 223 2.62 -27.54 -18.56
C SER A 223 1.32 -28.34 -18.61
N ASN A 224 0.89 -28.72 -19.82
CA ASN A 224 -0.29 -29.58 -19.98
C ASN A 224 -0.12 -30.98 -19.37
N ALA A 225 1.12 -31.45 -19.17
CA ALA A 225 1.36 -32.69 -18.43
C ALA A 225 0.91 -32.60 -16.97
N ASP A 226 0.87 -31.39 -16.41
CA ASP A 226 0.45 -31.12 -15.02
C ASP A 226 -1.06 -30.85 -14.91
N ALA A 227 -1.82 -30.83 -16.02
CA ALA A 227 -3.22 -30.41 -16.01
C ALA A 227 -4.09 -31.26 -15.08
N ALA A 228 -3.79 -32.55 -14.95
CA ALA A 228 -4.47 -33.46 -14.01
C ALA A 228 -4.27 -33.07 -12.53
N LEU A 229 -3.23 -32.30 -12.22
CA LEU A 229 -2.88 -31.86 -10.87
C LEU A 229 -3.60 -30.56 -10.46
N ILE A 230 -4.21 -29.83 -11.40
CA ILE A 230 -4.89 -28.54 -11.13
C ILE A 230 -5.91 -28.70 -9.99
N GLY A 231 -6.65 -29.81 -9.98
CA GLY A 231 -7.66 -30.12 -8.98
C GLY A 231 -7.13 -30.27 -7.54
N GLN A 232 -5.83 -30.49 -7.36
CA GLN A 232 -5.19 -30.61 -6.05
C GLN A 232 -5.05 -29.25 -5.35
N ASN A 233 -5.02 -28.15 -6.10
CA ASN A 233 -5.11 -26.81 -5.53
C ASN A 233 -6.59 -26.52 -5.19
N PRO A 234 -6.92 -26.13 -3.94
CA PRO A 234 -8.30 -25.86 -3.53
C PRO A 234 -8.88 -24.66 -4.28
N VAL A 235 -10.19 -24.72 -4.53
CA VAL A 235 -10.97 -23.62 -5.11
C VAL A 235 -11.10 -22.51 -4.09
N VAL A 236 -10.70 -21.29 -4.46
CA VAL A 236 -10.85 -20.09 -3.64
C VAL A 236 -11.92 -19.14 -4.16
N TRP A 237 -12.30 -19.26 -5.44
CA TRP A 237 -13.38 -18.48 -6.05
C TRP A 237 -13.91 -19.17 -7.31
N ARG A 238 -15.19 -18.95 -7.61
CA ARG A 238 -15.84 -19.30 -8.89
C ARG A 238 -16.71 -18.14 -9.35
N GLN A 239 -16.74 -17.90 -10.65
CA GLN A 239 -17.71 -16.99 -11.24
C GLN A 239 -19.12 -17.54 -11.03
N ALA A 240 -20.05 -16.68 -10.61
CA ALA A 240 -21.45 -17.05 -10.58
C ALA A 240 -21.92 -17.44 -11.99
N ALA A 241 -22.74 -18.47 -12.09
CA ALA A 241 -23.35 -18.85 -13.36
C ALA A 241 -24.11 -17.63 -13.91
N ALA A 242 -23.94 -17.34 -15.20
CA ALA A 242 -24.76 -16.33 -15.86
C ALA A 242 -26.24 -16.72 -15.70
N PRO A 243 -27.14 -15.75 -15.43
CA PRO A 243 -28.57 -16.05 -15.44
C PRO A 243 -28.94 -16.66 -16.79
N ALA A 244 -29.76 -17.71 -16.77
CA ALA A 244 -30.23 -18.35 -17.99
C ALA A 244 -30.85 -17.28 -18.91
N PRO A 245 -30.62 -17.34 -20.24
CA PRO A 245 -31.30 -16.43 -21.16
C PRO A 245 -32.81 -16.57 -20.97
N PRO A 246 -33.59 -15.47 -21.09
CA PRO A 246 -35.05 -15.57 -21.02
C PRO A 246 -35.53 -16.60 -22.06
N ALA A 247 -36.43 -17.48 -21.64
CA ALA A 247 -37.03 -18.47 -22.52
C ALA A 247 -37.66 -17.77 -23.74
N PRO A 248 -37.59 -18.38 -24.94
CA PRO A 248 -38.12 -17.79 -26.18
C PRO A 248 -39.62 -17.51 -26.13
#